data_AF-A0A251ST10-F1
#
_entry.id   AF-A0A251ST10-F1
#
_cell.length_a   1.000
_cell.length_b   1.000
_cell.length_c   1.000
_cell.angle_alpha   90.00
_cell.angle_beta   90.00
_cell.angle_gamma   90.00
#
_symmetry.space_group_name_H-M   'P 1'
#
loop_
_entity.id
_entity.type
_entity.pdbx_description
1 polymer ?
#
loop_
_entity_poly.entity_id
_entity_poly.type
_entity_poly.pdbx_seq_one_letter_code
_entity_poly.pdbx_strand_id
1 'polypeptide(L)'
;MRYNVILDFPLTIDIKRLVNGGPLIKYDKVDYARIGVMPRYGDADSVRWFQVEPCCVFHIINTYEDGDEVILWAFRAMESIIPGPDFGLNKFEWFSSRFKNDCHTNCDESFFSRAYEWRLNMKTGEVKERFLTGKLDSMDFPMINENLTGFKNKYGFAQTVDLDASSFAGMPKYGGLAKLHFGDMKQQDYVKMEYHKFPENTFCTGATFVAKPGGTEEDDGWVITFVHDEHLNMSRAVIVDARNFTSEPVAIIALPSRVPYGFHGAFISITL
;
A
#
# COMPACT_ATOMS: atom_id res chain seq x y z
N MET A 1 -10.64 -17.27 5.71
CA MET A 1 -9.21 -17.45 6.03
C MET A 1 -8.94 -18.47 7.14
N ARG A 2 -8.15 -19.51 6.83
CA ARG A 2 -7.69 -20.59 7.72
C ARG A 2 -6.26 -20.40 8.23
N TYR A 3 -5.53 -19.42 7.72
CA TYR A 3 -4.13 -19.17 8.08
C TYR A 3 -3.93 -17.74 8.59
N ASN A 4 -2.85 -17.53 9.35
CA ASN A 4 -2.21 -16.25 9.58
C ASN A 4 -0.99 -16.16 8.65
N VAL A 5 -0.68 -14.96 8.17
CA VAL A 5 0.50 -14.69 7.33
C VAL A 5 1.42 -13.74 8.08
N ILE A 6 2.70 -14.09 8.17
CA ILE A 6 3.74 -13.35 8.90
C ILE A 6 4.79 -12.93 7.88
N LEU A 7 5.03 -11.63 7.75
CA LEU A 7 6.05 -11.08 6.86
C LEU A 7 7.33 -10.87 7.66
N ASP A 8 8.39 -11.57 7.28
CA ASP A 8 9.70 -11.49 7.93
C ASP A 8 10.72 -11.01 6.89
N PHE A 9 10.89 -9.69 6.85
CA PHE A 9 11.68 -8.95 5.87
C PHE A 9 12.84 -8.23 6.54
N PRO A 10 13.90 -7.84 5.79
CA PRO A 10 15.19 -7.50 6.38
C PRO A 10 15.25 -6.06 6.92
N LEU A 11 14.23 -5.63 7.65
CA LEU A 11 14.22 -4.41 8.46
C LEU A 11 14.56 -4.78 9.91
N THR A 12 15.85 -4.82 10.23
CA THR A 12 16.37 -5.43 11.47
C THR A 12 16.54 -4.42 12.59
N ILE A 13 16.28 -4.86 13.82
CA ILE A 13 16.60 -4.13 15.06
C ILE A 13 17.94 -4.65 15.59
N ASP A 14 18.94 -3.77 15.75
CA ASP A 14 20.25 -4.14 16.28
C ASP A 14 20.73 -3.15 17.36
N ILE A 15 20.75 -3.62 18.60
CA ILE A 15 21.20 -2.83 19.76
C ILE A 15 22.71 -2.57 19.70
N LYS A 16 23.53 -3.49 19.18
CA LYS A 16 24.98 -3.27 19.07
C LYS A 16 25.28 -2.17 18.05
N ARG A 17 24.54 -2.16 16.93
CA ARG A 17 24.59 -1.06 15.96
C ARG A 17 24.27 0.28 16.60
N LEU A 18 23.23 0.34 17.44
CA LEU A 18 22.88 1.54 18.20
C LEU A 18 23.98 1.97 19.17
N VAL A 19 24.52 1.05 19.97
CA VAL A 19 25.60 1.34 20.94
C VAL A 19 26.86 1.86 20.24
N ASN A 20 27.12 1.42 19.01
CA ASN A 20 28.23 1.89 18.18
C ASN A 20 27.93 3.19 17.41
N GLY A 21 26.80 3.86 17.69
CA GLY A 21 26.43 5.15 17.08
C GLY A 21 25.66 5.07 15.76
N GLY A 22 25.26 3.87 15.32
CA GLY A 22 24.42 3.65 14.13
C GLY A 22 22.92 3.64 14.44
N PRO A 23 22.04 3.56 13.42
CA PRO A 23 20.59 3.56 13.62
C PRO A 23 20.10 2.26 14.28
N LEU A 24 19.09 2.34 15.15
CA LEU A 24 18.53 1.15 15.81
C LEU A 24 17.89 0.20 14.81
N ILE A 25 17.17 0.74 13.82
CA ILE A 25 16.53 0.00 12.74
C ILE A 25 17.33 0.20 11.46
N LYS A 26 17.47 -0.81 10.61
CA LYS A 26 18.12 -0.68 9.29
C LYS A 26 17.55 -1.70 8.33
N TYR A 27 17.38 -1.30 7.08
CA TYR A 27 17.12 -2.22 5.98
C TYR A 27 18.44 -2.83 5.48
N ASP A 28 18.56 -4.15 5.51
CA ASP A 28 19.74 -4.88 5.04
C ASP A 28 19.41 -5.70 3.79
N LYS A 29 19.70 -5.12 2.62
CA LYS A 29 19.38 -5.72 1.32
C LYS A 29 20.06 -7.07 1.06
N VAL A 30 21.17 -7.36 1.74
CA VAL A 30 21.97 -8.58 1.53
C VAL A 30 21.47 -9.74 2.39
N ASP A 31 20.51 -9.49 3.29
CA ASP A 31 20.02 -10.47 4.25
C ASP A 31 18.82 -11.28 3.72
N TYR A 32 18.06 -11.93 4.60
CA TYR A 32 16.95 -12.81 4.28
C TYR A 32 15.61 -12.08 4.04
N ALA A 33 14.71 -12.73 3.29
CA ALA A 33 13.29 -12.43 3.29
C ALA A 33 12.48 -13.73 3.21
N ARG A 34 11.45 -13.82 4.04
CA ARG A 34 10.57 -15.00 4.07
C ARG A 34 9.16 -14.64 4.53
N ILE A 35 8.21 -15.44 4.10
CA ILE A 35 6.81 -15.34 4.49
C ILE A 35 6.43 -16.61 5.25
N GLY A 36 5.96 -16.45 6.48
CA GLY A 36 5.44 -17.52 7.31
C GLY A 36 3.94 -17.69 7.11
N VAL A 37 3.49 -18.91 6.84
CA VAL A 37 2.08 -19.28 6.81
C VAL A 37 1.80 -20.22 7.97
N MET A 38 0.95 -19.78 8.90
CA MET A 38 0.62 -20.50 10.13
C MET A 38 -0.87 -20.82 10.15
N PRO A 39 -1.32 -22.04 10.43
CA PRO A 39 -2.73 -22.31 10.71
C PRO A 39 -3.29 -21.30 11.73
N ARG A 40 -4.53 -20.84 11.52
CA ARG A 40 -5.09 -19.71 12.29
C ARG A 40 -5.08 -19.94 13.80
N TYR A 41 -5.24 -21.19 14.20
CA TYR A 41 -5.23 -21.66 15.59
C TYR A 41 -4.07 -22.62 15.87
N GLY A 42 -3.02 -22.58 15.04
CA GLY A 42 -1.78 -23.32 15.27
C GLY A 42 -0.86 -22.60 16.25
N ASP A 43 0.32 -23.19 16.46
CA ASP A 43 1.40 -22.66 17.29
C ASP A 43 2.63 -22.32 16.44
N ALA A 44 3.70 -21.88 17.11
CA ALA A 44 4.95 -21.49 16.44
C ALA A 44 5.60 -22.64 15.64
N ASP A 45 5.41 -23.89 16.05
CA ASP A 45 5.98 -25.07 15.37
C ASP A 45 5.19 -25.41 14.09
N SER A 46 3.94 -24.94 14.00
CA SER A 46 3.09 -25.11 12.83
C SER A 46 3.35 -24.13 11.68
N VAL A 47 4.27 -23.18 11.85
CA VAL A 47 4.59 -22.17 10.83
C VAL A 47 5.37 -22.82 9.68
N ARG A 48 4.84 -22.70 8.47
CA ARG A 48 5.56 -23.03 7.24
C ARG A 48 6.20 -21.76 6.67
N TRP A 49 7.53 -21.74 6.58
CA TRP A 49 8.28 -20.62 6.02
C TRP A 49 8.54 -20.81 4.52
N PHE A 50 8.31 -19.75 3.75
CA PHE A 50 8.58 -19.66 2.33
C PHE A 50 9.62 -18.59 2.09
N GLN A 51 10.73 -18.93 1.42
CA GLN A 51 11.74 -17.96 1.07
C GLN A 51 11.27 -17.12 -0.13
N VAL A 52 11.49 -15.81 -0.08
CA VAL A 52 11.08 -14.88 -1.14
C VAL A 52 12.21 -13.87 -1.41
N GLU A 53 12.09 -13.09 -2.48
CA GLU A 53 13.04 -12.02 -2.75
C GLU A 53 13.07 -10.94 -1.66
N PRO A 54 14.26 -10.47 -1.21
CA PRO A 54 14.39 -9.32 -0.33
C PRO A 54 13.64 -8.10 -0.84
N CYS A 55 12.81 -7.53 0.04
CA CYS A 55 12.01 -6.35 -0.26
C CYS A 55 11.51 -5.68 1.01
N CYS A 56 10.87 -4.54 0.84
CA CYS A 56 10.11 -3.86 1.87
C CYS A 56 8.62 -3.92 1.53
N VAL A 57 7.79 -4.28 2.51
CA VAL A 57 6.33 -4.24 2.41
C VAL A 57 5.80 -3.46 3.59
N PHE A 58 5.04 -2.41 3.31
CA PHE A 58 4.41 -1.61 4.37
C PHE A 58 3.00 -2.08 4.66
N HIS A 59 2.19 -2.25 3.61
CA HIS A 59 0.77 -2.55 3.78
C HIS A 59 0.31 -3.71 2.91
N ILE A 60 -0.51 -4.57 3.51
CA ILE A 60 -1.14 -5.72 2.87
C ILE A 60 -2.46 -5.25 2.26
N ILE A 61 -2.68 -5.58 0.99
CA ILE A 61 -3.94 -5.34 0.28
C ILE A 61 -4.98 -6.35 0.77
N ASN A 62 -4.69 -7.64 0.61
CA ASN A 62 -5.51 -8.74 1.12
C ASN A 62 -4.72 -10.04 1.10
N THR A 63 -5.24 -11.06 1.77
CA THR A 63 -4.73 -12.43 1.67
C THR A 63 -5.88 -13.42 1.73
N TYR A 64 -5.80 -14.49 0.94
CA TYR A 64 -6.86 -15.49 0.84
C TYR A 64 -6.31 -16.82 0.31
N GLU A 65 -7.11 -17.88 0.42
CA GLU A 65 -6.73 -19.19 -0.10
C GLU A 65 -7.37 -19.48 -1.47
N ASP A 66 -6.60 -20.12 -2.37
CA ASP A 66 -7.08 -20.65 -3.65
C ASP A 66 -6.54 -22.08 -3.82
N GLY A 67 -7.38 -23.06 -3.49
CA GLY A 67 -6.99 -24.47 -3.44
C GLY A 67 -5.90 -24.74 -2.40
N ASP A 68 -4.71 -25.14 -2.86
CA ASP A 68 -3.54 -25.43 -2.04
C ASP A 68 -2.61 -24.21 -1.87
N GLU A 69 -2.93 -23.08 -2.49
CA GLU A 69 -2.13 -21.85 -2.40
C GLU A 69 -2.70 -20.89 -1.36
N VAL A 70 -1.82 -20.23 -0.61
CA VAL A 70 -2.12 -18.99 0.09
C VAL A 70 -1.62 -17.84 -0.77
N ILE A 71 -2.53 -16.93 -1.12
CA ILE A 71 -2.26 -15.77 -1.96
C ILE A 71 -2.15 -14.56 -1.04
N LEU A 72 -1.09 -13.78 -1.23
CA LEU A 72 -0.85 -12.52 -0.56
C LEU A 72 -0.72 -11.42 -1.60
N TRP A 73 -1.54 -10.38 -1.47
CA TRP A 73 -1.38 -9.13 -2.20
C TRP A 73 -0.94 -8.04 -1.23
N ALA A 74 0.13 -7.33 -1.57
CA ALA A 74 0.63 -6.22 -0.76
C ALA A 74 1.30 -5.16 -1.63
N PHE A 75 1.58 -4.00 -1.04
CA PHE A 75 2.43 -2.98 -1.65
C PHE A 75 3.90 -3.22 -1.29
N ARG A 76 4.70 -3.48 -2.32
CA ARG A 76 6.11 -3.86 -2.23
C ARG A 76 7.00 -2.79 -2.87
N ALA A 77 8.09 -2.45 -2.18
CA ALA A 77 9.24 -1.73 -2.72
C ALA A 77 10.50 -2.62 -2.65
N MET A 78 11.47 -2.42 -3.55
CA MET A 78 12.74 -3.16 -3.54
C MET A 78 13.69 -2.68 -2.43
N GLU A 79 13.55 -1.42 -2.03
CA GLU A 79 14.30 -0.74 -0.99
C GLU A 79 13.33 -0.12 0.03
N SER A 80 13.84 0.16 1.23
CA SER A 80 13.04 0.76 2.29
C SER A 80 13.31 2.26 2.43
N ILE A 81 12.25 3.06 2.41
CA ILE A 81 12.30 4.47 2.83
C ILE A 81 12.36 4.63 4.35
N ILE A 82 12.10 3.55 5.12
CA ILE A 82 12.11 3.50 6.58
C ILE A 82 13.37 2.75 7.05
N PRO A 83 14.10 3.23 8.07
CA PRO A 83 13.77 4.37 8.94
C PRO A 83 14.16 5.75 8.37
N GLY A 84 14.66 5.79 7.14
CA GLY A 84 15.21 6.99 6.51
C GLY A 84 16.72 6.91 6.36
N PRO A 85 17.42 8.05 6.19
CA PRO A 85 18.86 8.05 6.01
C PRO A 85 19.64 7.58 7.24
N ASP A 86 20.88 7.14 7.00
CA ASP A 86 21.91 7.02 8.04
C ASP A 86 22.18 8.37 8.72
N PHE A 87 22.66 8.32 9.98
CA PHE A 87 22.99 9.51 10.75
C PHE A 87 24.02 10.41 10.03
N GLY A 88 23.76 11.72 10.06
CA GLY A 88 24.63 12.73 9.45
C GLY A 88 24.25 13.13 8.03
N LEU A 89 23.35 12.39 7.36
CA LEU A 89 22.79 12.82 6.07
C LEU A 89 21.63 13.81 6.29
N ASN A 90 21.46 14.73 5.34
CA ASN A 90 20.32 15.63 5.32
C ASN A 90 19.04 14.84 4.98
N LYS A 91 18.09 14.81 5.92
CA LYS A 91 16.83 14.08 5.77
C LYS A 91 16.04 14.52 4.54
N PHE A 92 15.92 15.83 4.34
CA PHE A 92 15.16 16.39 3.22
C PHE A 92 15.78 16.00 1.88
N GLU A 93 17.08 16.20 1.68
CA GLU A 93 17.77 15.85 0.43
C GLU A 93 17.72 14.34 0.16
N TRP A 94 17.86 13.53 1.21
CA TRP A 94 17.75 12.10 1.10
C TRP A 94 16.37 11.68 0.59
N PHE A 95 15.28 12.09 1.25
CA PHE A 95 13.93 11.73 0.79
C PHE A 95 13.63 12.32 -0.59
N SER A 96 13.98 13.59 -0.82
CA SER A 96 13.74 14.29 -2.07
C SER A 96 14.26 13.50 -3.27
N SER A 97 15.52 13.04 -3.19
CA SER A 97 16.16 12.30 -4.27
C SER A 97 15.51 10.95 -4.63
N ARG A 98 14.76 10.31 -3.72
CA ARG A 98 14.12 9.00 -3.96
C ARG A 98 12.74 9.10 -4.62
N PHE A 99 12.17 10.30 -4.67
CA PHE A 99 10.90 10.54 -5.36
C PHE A 99 11.08 11.34 -6.66
N LYS A 100 12.31 11.59 -7.10
CA LYS A 100 12.56 12.32 -8.34
C LYS A 100 12.05 11.55 -9.55
N ASN A 101 11.12 12.17 -10.27
CA ASN A 101 10.71 11.70 -11.59
C ASN A 101 11.70 12.20 -12.65
N ASP A 102 12.90 11.64 -12.70
CA ASP A 102 13.89 11.96 -13.74
C ASP A 102 13.54 11.16 -15.01
N CYS A 103 12.47 11.60 -15.68
CA CYS A 103 11.78 10.94 -16.79
C CYS A 103 12.63 10.77 -18.07
N HIS A 104 13.95 11.03 -17.99
CA HIS A 104 14.82 11.01 -19.15
C HIS A 104 16.00 10.04 -19.11
N THR A 105 16.41 9.39 -18.02
CA THR A 105 17.33 8.22 -18.15
C THR A 105 17.54 7.31 -16.93
N ASN A 106 17.20 7.67 -15.69
CA ASN A 106 17.50 6.80 -14.52
C ASN A 106 16.72 7.18 -13.24
N CYS A 107 15.39 7.06 -13.24
CA CYS A 107 14.64 7.10 -11.99
C CYS A 107 14.95 5.84 -11.16
N ASP A 108 15.40 6.01 -9.92
CA ASP A 108 15.58 4.89 -9.00
C ASP A 108 14.22 4.43 -8.44
N GLU A 109 13.54 3.60 -9.22
CA GLU A 109 12.23 3.03 -8.89
C GLU A 109 12.29 2.03 -7.72
N SER A 110 13.47 1.76 -7.15
CA SER A 110 13.61 0.76 -6.09
C SER A 110 12.81 1.09 -4.83
N PHE A 111 12.53 2.37 -4.60
CA PHE A 111 11.71 2.86 -3.49
C PHE A 111 10.22 2.93 -3.81
N PHE A 112 9.81 2.61 -5.04
CA PHE A 112 8.41 2.72 -5.45
C PHE A 112 7.61 1.54 -4.90
N SER A 113 6.56 1.87 -4.16
CA SER A 113 5.65 0.89 -3.58
C SER A 113 4.62 0.50 -4.64
N ARG A 114 4.53 -0.78 -4.98
CA ARG A 114 3.69 -1.28 -6.09
C ARG A 114 2.96 -2.54 -5.68
N ALA A 115 1.76 -2.75 -6.22
CA ALA A 115 0.98 -3.93 -5.89
C ALA A 115 1.70 -5.17 -6.39
N TYR A 116 1.84 -6.16 -5.52
CA TYR A 116 2.65 -7.36 -5.72
C TYR A 116 1.91 -8.58 -5.19
N GLU A 117 2.03 -9.70 -5.90
CA GLU A 117 1.41 -10.98 -5.56
C GLU A 117 2.49 -12.00 -5.18
N TRP A 118 2.31 -12.65 -4.03
CA TRP A 118 2.94 -13.93 -3.71
C TRP A 118 1.89 -15.03 -3.70
N ARG A 119 2.20 -16.16 -4.33
CA ARG A 119 1.43 -17.41 -4.27
C ARG A 119 2.30 -18.45 -3.60
N LEU A 120 1.85 -18.91 -2.43
CA LEU A 120 2.60 -19.81 -1.55
C LEU A 120 1.91 -21.16 -1.55
N ASN A 121 2.51 -22.16 -2.21
CA ASN A 121 1.90 -23.48 -2.32
C ASN A 121 2.13 -24.30 -1.04
N MET A 122 1.05 -24.54 -0.29
CA MET A 122 1.07 -25.24 1.00
C MET A 122 1.29 -26.75 0.88
N LYS A 123 1.33 -27.33 -0.33
CA LYS A 123 1.76 -28.72 -0.54
C LYS A 123 3.21 -28.78 -0.98
N THR A 124 3.53 -28.17 -2.11
CA THR A 124 4.83 -28.29 -2.78
C THR A 124 5.92 -27.43 -2.15
N GLY A 125 5.57 -26.31 -1.51
CA GLY A 125 6.53 -25.32 -1.02
C GLY A 125 6.98 -24.32 -2.10
N GLU A 126 6.42 -24.42 -3.31
CA GLU A 126 6.70 -23.50 -4.40
C GLU A 126 6.21 -22.08 -4.06
N VAL A 127 7.01 -21.08 -4.43
CA VAL A 127 6.65 -19.67 -4.39
C VAL A 127 6.59 -19.15 -5.82
N LYS A 128 5.49 -18.47 -6.16
CA LYS A 128 5.42 -17.66 -7.37
C LYS A 128 5.18 -16.22 -6.98
N GLU A 129 5.87 -15.30 -7.64
CA GLU A 129 5.78 -13.89 -7.32
C GLU A 129 5.78 -13.00 -8.56
N ARG A 130 5.05 -11.88 -8.50
CA ARG A 130 4.95 -10.92 -9.62
C ARG A 130 4.40 -9.56 -9.20
N PHE A 131 4.79 -8.52 -9.93
CA PHE A 131 4.11 -7.22 -9.88
C PHE A 131 2.73 -7.31 -10.55
N LEU A 132 1.73 -6.69 -9.92
CA LEU A 132 0.36 -6.60 -10.43
C LEU A 132 0.14 -5.34 -11.27
N THR A 133 0.80 -4.21 -10.95
CA THR A 133 0.52 -2.88 -11.55
C THR A 133 1.60 -2.40 -12.53
N GLY A 134 2.50 -3.27 -12.99
CA GLY A 134 3.59 -2.89 -13.89
C GLY A 134 4.57 -1.90 -13.27
N LYS A 135 5.22 -1.06 -14.10
CA LYS A 135 6.29 -0.13 -13.68
C LYS A 135 5.87 1.35 -13.58
N LEU A 136 4.62 1.69 -13.88
CA LEU A 136 4.30 3.10 -14.16
C LEU A 136 4.04 3.95 -12.90
N ASP A 137 3.39 3.40 -11.86
CA ASP A 137 2.91 4.20 -10.74
C ASP A 137 3.30 3.61 -9.38
N SER A 138 3.73 4.49 -8.47
CA SER A 138 3.92 4.19 -7.05
C SER A 138 2.64 4.51 -6.28
N MET A 139 2.20 3.60 -5.41
CA MET A 139 0.97 3.75 -4.63
C MET A 139 1.04 2.90 -3.36
N ASP A 140 0.29 3.28 -2.33
CA ASP A 140 0.27 2.56 -1.06
C ASP A 140 -1.07 2.80 -0.32
N PHE A 141 -1.15 2.43 0.96
CA PHE A 141 -2.34 2.53 1.80
C PHE A 141 -3.55 1.85 1.15
N PRO A 142 -3.52 0.51 1.02
CA PRO A 142 -4.55 -0.24 0.36
C PRO A 142 -5.85 -0.21 1.14
N MET A 143 -6.95 -0.30 0.41
CA MET A 143 -8.29 -0.44 0.93
C MET A 143 -9.03 -1.50 0.09
N ILE A 144 -9.89 -2.27 0.73
CA ILE A 144 -10.81 -3.20 0.06
C ILE A 144 -12.18 -3.08 0.72
N ASN A 145 -13.20 -3.69 0.13
CA ASN A 145 -14.42 -3.96 0.87
C ASN A 145 -14.11 -4.90 2.04
N GLU A 146 -14.16 -4.40 3.27
CA GLU A 146 -13.74 -5.11 4.49
C GLU A 146 -14.55 -6.40 4.73
N ASN A 147 -15.75 -6.52 4.15
CA ASN A 147 -16.52 -7.77 4.18
C ASN A 147 -15.81 -8.94 3.45
N LEU A 148 -14.79 -8.64 2.65
CA LEU A 148 -13.98 -9.60 1.90
C LEU A 148 -12.54 -9.73 2.43
N THR A 149 -12.22 -9.13 3.57
CA THR A 149 -10.91 -9.36 4.22
C THR A 149 -10.73 -10.84 4.52
N GLY A 150 -9.64 -11.43 4.02
CA GLY A 150 -9.40 -12.87 4.19
C GLY A 150 -10.09 -13.77 3.15
N PHE A 151 -10.74 -13.17 2.14
CA PHE A 151 -11.46 -13.86 1.07
C PHE A 151 -11.06 -13.31 -0.30
N LYS A 152 -11.24 -14.12 -1.35
CA LYS A 152 -10.95 -13.72 -2.72
C LYS A 152 -11.85 -12.54 -3.13
N ASN A 153 -11.23 -11.47 -3.59
CA ASN A 153 -11.89 -10.22 -3.98
C ASN A 153 -11.44 -9.79 -5.39
N LYS A 154 -12.24 -8.96 -6.06
CA LYS A 154 -12.04 -8.48 -7.43
C LYS A 154 -11.48 -7.07 -7.49
N TYR A 155 -11.68 -6.26 -6.46
CA TYR A 155 -11.33 -4.84 -6.43
C TYR A 155 -10.51 -4.48 -5.19
N GLY A 156 -9.54 -3.61 -5.38
CA GLY A 156 -8.87 -2.90 -4.30
C GLY A 156 -8.69 -1.44 -4.67
N PHE A 157 -8.37 -0.63 -3.68
CA PHE A 157 -8.13 0.79 -3.85
C PHE A 157 -6.82 1.17 -3.17
N ALA A 158 -6.19 2.26 -3.59
CA ALA A 158 -4.94 2.74 -3.01
C ALA A 158 -4.81 4.26 -3.18
N GLN A 159 -3.91 4.86 -2.42
CA GLN A 159 -3.48 6.25 -2.60
C GLN A 159 -2.28 6.29 -3.55
N THR A 160 -2.34 7.11 -4.60
CA THR A 160 -1.26 7.22 -5.59
C THR A 160 -0.26 8.27 -5.18
N VAL A 161 1.03 7.93 -5.19
CA VAL A 161 2.11 8.85 -4.84
C VAL A 161 2.27 9.91 -5.93
N ASP A 162 2.28 11.18 -5.51
CA ASP A 162 2.71 12.29 -6.35
C ASP A 162 4.24 12.42 -6.21
N LEU A 163 4.97 11.96 -7.22
CA LEU A 163 6.44 11.90 -7.18
C LEU A 163 7.08 13.28 -7.04
N ASP A 164 6.61 14.25 -7.83
CA ASP A 164 7.20 15.59 -7.86
C ASP A 164 6.93 16.33 -6.54
N ALA A 165 5.69 16.27 -6.04
CA ALA A 165 5.36 16.85 -4.75
C ALA A 165 6.08 16.14 -3.60
N SER A 166 6.23 14.81 -3.67
CA SER A 166 6.96 14.05 -2.66
C SER A 166 8.44 14.41 -2.62
N SER A 167 9.03 14.56 -3.81
CA SER A 167 10.41 15.01 -3.99
C SER A 167 10.61 16.42 -3.44
N PHE A 168 9.71 17.35 -3.78
CA PHE A 168 9.79 18.73 -3.31
C PHE A 168 9.58 18.86 -1.79
N ALA A 169 8.70 18.05 -1.21
CA ALA A 169 8.42 18.09 0.23
C ALA A 169 9.41 17.28 1.08
N GLY A 170 10.22 16.40 0.46
CA GLY A 170 11.07 15.46 1.18
C GLY A 170 10.27 14.47 2.03
N MET A 171 9.06 14.12 1.62
CA MET A 171 8.17 13.14 2.26
C MET A 171 7.10 12.65 1.28
N PRO A 172 6.56 11.43 1.44
CA PRO A 172 5.47 10.95 0.59
C PRO A 172 4.26 11.89 0.60
N LYS A 173 3.79 12.26 -0.58
CA LYS A 173 2.54 12.99 -0.82
C LYS A 173 1.70 12.19 -1.80
N TYR A 174 0.39 12.17 -1.56
CA TYR A 174 -0.53 11.34 -2.34
C TYR A 174 -1.50 12.23 -3.12
N GLY A 175 -1.29 12.36 -4.43
CA GLY A 175 -2.05 13.28 -5.31
C GLY A 175 -3.32 12.67 -5.90
N GLY A 176 -3.71 11.46 -5.50
CA GLY A 176 -4.86 10.79 -6.07
C GLY A 176 -5.18 9.44 -5.43
N LEU A 177 -6.20 8.79 -5.99
CA LEU A 177 -6.61 7.45 -5.65
C LEU A 177 -6.55 6.55 -6.90
N ALA A 178 -6.28 5.28 -6.70
CA ALA A 178 -6.36 4.24 -7.73
C ALA A 178 -7.35 3.15 -7.31
N LYS A 179 -8.07 2.60 -8.28
CA LYS A 179 -8.86 1.38 -8.17
C LYS A 179 -8.22 0.30 -9.02
N LEU A 180 -7.84 -0.82 -8.40
CA LEU A 180 -7.20 -1.98 -9.02
C LEU A 180 -8.23 -3.08 -9.27
N HIS A 181 -8.19 -3.68 -10.46
CA HIS A 181 -9.10 -4.75 -10.90
C HIS A 181 -8.37 -6.10 -10.93
N PHE A 182 -8.52 -6.90 -9.87
CA PHE A 182 -7.91 -8.23 -9.72
C PHE A 182 -8.71 -9.37 -10.40
N GLY A 183 -9.98 -9.14 -10.75
CA GLY A 183 -10.86 -10.17 -11.33
C GLY A 183 -10.44 -10.68 -12.72
N ASP A 184 -9.77 -9.83 -13.51
CA ASP A 184 -9.51 -10.06 -14.94
C ASP A 184 -8.11 -10.62 -15.25
N MET A 185 -7.39 -11.08 -14.22
CA MET A 185 -5.97 -11.45 -14.30
C MET A 185 -5.64 -12.67 -15.17
N LYS A 186 -6.64 -13.41 -15.67
CA LYS A 186 -6.42 -14.61 -16.50
C LYS A 186 -5.96 -14.28 -17.93
N GLN A 187 -6.05 -13.01 -18.36
CA GLN A 187 -5.78 -12.61 -19.76
C GLN A 187 -4.79 -11.44 -19.90
N GLN A 188 -4.26 -10.91 -18.79
CA GLN A 188 -3.43 -9.70 -18.81
C GLN A 188 -2.20 -9.87 -17.90
N ASP A 189 -1.08 -9.29 -18.32
CA ASP A 189 0.16 -9.28 -17.53
C ASP A 189 0.03 -8.43 -16.26
N TYR A 190 -0.81 -7.38 -16.31
CA TYR A 190 -1.04 -6.42 -15.24
C TYR A 190 -2.53 -6.18 -15.00
N VAL A 191 -2.90 -5.76 -13.79
CA VAL A 191 -4.28 -5.37 -13.45
C VAL A 191 -4.69 -4.12 -14.20
N LYS A 192 -5.96 -4.06 -14.62
CA LYS A 192 -6.56 -2.78 -15.04
C LYS A 192 -6.64 -1.84 -13.83
N MET A 193 -6.36 -0.56 -14.08
CA MET A 193 -6.47 0.50 -13.08
C MET A 193 -7.38 1.64 -13.55
N GLU A 194 -8.12 2.22 -12.61
CA GLU A 194 -8.82 3.50 -12.77
C GLU A 194 -8.27 4.50 -11.76
N TYR A 195 -8.23 5.78 -12.12
CA TYR A 195 -7.62 6.82 -11.29
C TYR A 195 -8.61 7.94 -11.00
N HIS A 196 -8.55 8.43 -9.77
CA HIS A 196 -9.20 9.66 -9.34
C HIS A 196 -8.11 10.63 -8.91
N LYS A 197 -7.72 11.54 -9.81
CA LYS A 197 -6.65 12.52 -9.56
C LYS A 197 -7.22 13.75 -8.88
N PHE A 198 -6.55 14.23 -7.83
CA PHE A 198 -6.90 15.51 -7.23
C PHE A 198 -6.29 16.67 -8.03
N PRO A 199 -6.79 17.90 -7.84
CA PRO A 199 -6.16 19.09 -8.42
C PRO A 199 -4.69 19.24 -8.00
N GLU A 200 -3.95 20.07 -8.70
CA GLU A 200 -2.56 20.38 -8.36
C GLU A 200 -2.42 20.87 -6.91
N ASN A 201 -1.34 20.48 -6.23
CA ASN A 201 -1.06 20.79 -4.83
C ASN A 201 -2.18 20.40 -3.86
N THR A 202 -2.92 19.34 -4.19
CA THR A 202 -4.00 18.79 -3.38
C THR A 202 -3.71 17.33 -3.07
N PHE A 203 -3.56 17.01 -1.77
CA PHE A 203 -3.04 15.71 -1.34
C PHE A 203 -3.97 15.01 -0.34
N CYS A 204 -4.13 13.70 -0.49
CA CYS A 204 -5.02 12.89 0.32
C CYS A 204 -4.30 12.15 1.46
N THR A 205 -5.09 11.72 2.45
CA THR A 205 -4.65 10.88 3.57
C THR A 205 -5.84 10.14 4.19
N GLY A 206 -5.58 9.07 4.95
CA GLY A 206 -6.58 8.37 5.73
C GLY A 206 -7.75 7.82 4.90
N ALA A 207 -7.49 7.44 3.65
CA ALA A 207 -8.51 6.92 2.76
C ALA A 207 -9.05 5.57 3.28
N THR A 208 -10.36 5.35 3.12
CA THR A 208 -11.03 4.09 3.49
C THR A 208 -12.19 3.79 2.55
N PHE A 209 -12.50 2.51 2.34
CA PHE A 209 -13.68 2.09 1.60
C PHE A 209 -14.87 1.92 2.54
N VAL A 210 -16.03 2.42 2.14
CA VAL A 210 -17.29 2.35 2.88
C VAL A 210 -18.32 1.62 2.02
N ALA A 211 -18.70 0.41 2.43
CA ALA A 211 -19.72 -0.37 1.76
C ALA A 211 -21.09 0.32 1.82
N LYS A 212 -21.80 0.35 0.69
CA LYS A 212 -23.17 0.83 0.64
C LYS A 212 -24.10 -0.15 1.36
N PRO A 213 -24.95 0.31 2.30
CA PRO A 213 -25.97 -0.55 2.91
C PRO A 213 -26.88 -1.16 1.84
N GLY A 214 -27.00 -2.49 1.85
CA GLY A 214 -27.76 -3.23 0.84
C GLY A 214 -27.12 -3.28 -0.55
N GLY A 215 -25.86 -2.89 -0.71
CA GLY A 215 -25.08 -3.11 -1.92
C GLY A 215 -24.97 -4.60 -2.25
N THR A 216 -24.95 -4.92 -3.54
CA THR A 216 -24.93 -6.30 -4.04
C THR A 216 -23.62 -6.64 -4.74
N GLU A 217 -22.96 -5.64 -5.33
CA GLU A 217 -21.65 -5.77 -5.95
C GLU A 217 -20.54 -5.44 -4.96
N GLU A 218 -19.34 -5.99 -5.21
CA GLU A 218 -18.18 -5.83 -4.33
C GLU A 218 -17.76 -4.37 -4.12
N ASP A 219 -17.85 -3.55 -5.17
CA ASP A 219 -17.54 -2.13 -5.19
C ASP A 219 -18.78 -1.23 -5.06
N ASP A 220 -19.94 -1.76 -4.65
CA ASP A 220 -21.08 -0.93 -4.28
C ASP A 220 -20.77 -0.18 -2.97
N GLY A 221 -20.26 1.03 -3.10
CA GLY A 221 -19.82 1.83 -1.97
C GLY A 221 -19.08 3.08 -2.39
N TRP A 222 -18.31 3.62 -1.46
CA TRP A 222 -17.56 4.85 -1.66
C TRP A 222 -16.15 4.71 -1.11
N VAL A 223 -15.21 5.42 -1.73
CA VAL A 223 -13.93 5.72 -1.09
C VAL A 223 -14.03 7.11 -0.46
N ILE A 224 -13.76 7.18 0.84
CA ILE A 224 -13.78 8.43 1.61
C ILE A 224 -12.34 8.76 2.00
N THR A 225 -11.91 10.00 1.81
CA THR A 225 -10.58 10.45 2.20
C THR A 225 -10.55 11.91 2.62
N PHE A 226 -9.63 12.26 3.51
CA PHE A 226 -9.31 13.66 3.78
C PHE A 226 -8.35 14.17 2.73
N VAL A 227 -8.62 15.37 2.23
CA VAL A 227 -7.85 16.03 1.19
C VAL A 227 -7.43 17.41 1.69
N HIS A 228 -6.15 17.74 1.56
CA HIS A 228 -5.61 19.04 1.87
C HIS A 228 -5.13 19.74 0.60
N ASP A 229 -5.74 20.89 0.32
CA ASP A 229 -5.36 21.82 -0.72
C ASP A 229 -4.34 22.79 -0.12
N GLU A 230 -3.06 22.66 -0.52
CA GLU A 230 -1.97 23.48 0.02
C GLU A 230 -1.97 24.89 -0.56
N HIS A 231 -2.59 25.13 -1.72
CA HIS A 231 -2.75 26.47 -2.29
C HIS A 231 -3.70 27.31 -1.46
N LEU A 232 -4.87 26.76 -1.13
CA LEU A 232 -5.89 27.45 -0.35
C LEU A 232 -5.70 27.24 1.16
N ASN A 233 -4.80 26.36 1.56
CA ASN A 233 -4.62 25.89 2.93
C ASN A 233 -5.94 25.41 3.57
N MET A 234 -6.73 24.66 2.79
CA MET A 234 -8.05 24.16 3.20
C MET A 234 -8.04 22.63 3.24
N SER A 235 -8.85 22.05 4.13
CA SER A 235 -9.08 20.61 4.15
C SER A 235 -10.54 20.29 3.86
N ARG A 236 -10.76 19.17 3.18
CA ARG A 236 -12.07 18.66 2.78
C ARG A 236 -12.12 17.16 3.06
N ALA A 237 -13.30 16.63 3.34
CA ALA A 237 -13.55 15.20 3.17
C ALA A 237 -14.17 14.99 1.78
N VAL A 238 -13.55 14.14 0.97
CA VAL A 238 -13.97 13.84 -0.41
C VAL A 238 -14.52 12.42 -0.45
N ILE A 239 -15.69 12.26 -1.08
CA ILE A 239 -16.41 11.00 -1.19
C ILE A 239 -16.52 10.67 -2.68
N VAL A 240 -15.87 9.60 -3.10
CA VAL A 240 -15.81 9.13 -4.48
C VAL A 240 -16.65 7.86 -4.62
N ASP A 241 -17.53 7.80 -5.63
CA ASP A 241 -18.27 6.58 -5.96
C ASP A 241 -17.30 5.51 -6.47
N ALA A 242 -17.26 4.35 -5.81
CA ALA A 242 -16.32 3.29 -6.14
C ALA A 242 -16.60 2.64 -7.52
N ARG A 243 -17.84 2.69 -8.02
CA ARG A 243 -18.20 2.19 -9.36
C ARG A 243 -17.97 3.21 -10.45
N ASN A 244 -18.16 4.49 -10.13
CA ASN A 244 -17.97 5.60 -11.07
C ASN A 244 -16.68 6.38 -10.74
N PHE A 245 -15.58 5.64 -10.57
CA PHE A 245 -14.37 6.10 -9.89
C PHE A 245 -13.66 7.27 -10.56
N THR A 246 -13.78 7.38 -11.89
CA THR A 246 -13.18 8.46 -12.69
C THR A 246 -14.05 9.71 -12.79
N SER A 247 -15.27 9.67 -12.27
CA SER A 247 -16.19 10.81 -12.24
C SER A 247 -15.85 11.77 -11.10
N GLU A 248 -16.46 12.95 -11.13
CA GLU A 248 -16.41 13.91 -10.02
C GLU A 248 -16.88 13.27 -8.69
N PRO A 249 -16.33 13.70 -7.54
CA PRO A 249 -16.79 13.24 -6.24
C PRO A 249 -18.29 13.44 -6.05
N VAL A 250 -18.97 12.45 -5.46
CA VAL A 250 -20.41 12.54 -5.18
C VAL A 250 -20.70 13.51 -4.03
N ALA A 251 -19.70 13.79 -3.18
CA ALA A 251 -19.78 14.81 -2.15
C ALA A 251 -18.39 15.31 -1.77
N ILE A 252 -18.33 16.61 -1.44
CA ILE A 252 -17.14 17.28 -0.92
C ILE A 252 -17.59 18.09 0.30
N ILE A 253 -17.07 17.76 1.47
CA ILE A 253 -17.42 18.38 2.75
C ILE A 253 -16.26 19.26 3.18
N ALA A 254 -16.48 20.58 3.22
CA ALA A 254 -15.47 21.51 3.73
C ALA A 254 -15.28 21.33 5.24
N LEU A 255 -14.02 21.31 5.68
CA LEU A 255 -13.68 21.21 7.09
C LEU A 255 -13.28 22.58 7.64
N PRO A 256 -13.65 22.92 8.89
CA PRO A 256 -13.38 24.23 9.47
C PRO A 256 -11.91 24.43 9.87
N SER A 257 -11.08 23.39 9.74
CA SER A 257 -9.68 23.40 10.14
C SER A 257 -8.88 22.39 9.32
N ARG A 258 -7.58 22.64 9.22
CA ARG A 258 -6.64 21.77 8.54
C ARG A 258 -6.59 20.39 9.20
N VAL A 259 -6.73 19.36 8.39
CA VAL A 259 -6.40 17.97 8.75
C VAL A 259 -4.95 17.74 8.36
N PRO A 260 -4.03 17.47 9.32
CA PRO A 260 -2.65 17.13 8.99
C PRO A 260 -2.55 15.85 8.16
N TYR A 261 -1.48 15.69 7.39
CA TYR A 261 -1.16 14.41 6.76
C TYR A 261 -1.00 13.33 7.83
N GLY A 262 -1.89 12.35 7.79
CA GLY A 262 -1.92 11.22 8.69
C GLY A 262 -1.51 9.93 7.99
N PHE A 263 -1.84 8.82 8.65
CA PHE A 263 -1.58 7.47 8.14
C PHE A 263 -2.91 6.79 7.79
N HIS A 264 -3.39 5.90 8.65
CA HIS A 264 -4.59 5.11 8.43
C HIS A 264 -5.87 5.85 8.80
N GLY A 265 -6.93 5.55 8.06
CA GLY A 265 -8.31 5.84 8.43
C GLY A 265 -9.09 4.54 8.60
N ALA A 266 -10.17 4.59 9.39
CA ALA A 266 -11.13 3.50 9.52
C ALA A 266 -12.53 4.09 9.55
N PHE A 267 -13.50 3.38 8.97
CA PHE A 267 -14.90 3.73 9.06
C PHE A 267 -15.60 2.81 10.05
N ILE A 268 -16.35 3.40 11.00
CA ILE A 268 -17.13 2.65 11.97
C ILE A 268 -18.59 2.93 11.70
N SER A 269 -19.32 1.90 11.27
CA SER A 269 -20.78 1.99 11.15
C SER A 269 -21.41 2.11 12.54
N ILE A 270 -22.29 3.08 12.72
CA ILE A 270 -23.13 3.18 13.91
C ILE A 270 -24.46 2.52 13.56
N THR A 271 -24.79 1.42 14.23
CA THR A 271 -26.16 0.89 14.20
C THR A 271 -27.00 1.80 15.10
N LEU A 272 -27.83 2.64 14.49
CA LEU A 272 -28.85 3.43 15.20
C LEU A 272 -30.14 2.61 15.36
#